data_AF-A0A4Y7S0Q4-F1
#
_entry.id   AF-A0A4Y7S0Q4-F1
#
_cell.length_a   1.000
_cell.length_b   1.000
_cell.length_c   1.000
_cell.angle_alpha   90.00
_cell.angle_beta   90.00
_cell.angle_gamma   90.00
#
_symmetry.space_group_name_H-M   'P 1'
#
loop_
_entity.id
_entity.type
_entity.pdbx_description
1 polymer ?
#
loop_
_entity_poly.entity_id
_entity_poly.type
_entity_poly.pdbx_seq_one_letter_code
_entity_poly.pdbx_strand_id
1 'polypeptide(L)'
;MFLVSVSGTTFPGLSGLTRRWWVHGGTGETPKARLAASKREPRRISVTQLIDIFLWEEKRKVDKMGCIKVAGNIYEVDLELVGQTVLLRYDPFYLSAIQVWYDNKRYADAVPLNLVRS
;
A
#
# COMPACT_ATOMS: atom_id res chain seq x y z
N MET A 1 35.85 15.06 -45.21
CA MET A 1 34.44 15.49 -45.31
C MET A 1 33.59 14.32 -44.81
N PHE A 2 33.01 14.27 -43.62
CA PHE A 2 32.92 15.14 -42.44
C PHE A 2 33.36 14.34 -41.21
N LEU A 3 34.08 15.00 -40.29
CA LEU A 3 34.32 14.55 -38.93
C LEU A 3 33.06 14.79 -38.10
N VAL A 4 32.56 13.79 -37.38
CA VAL A 4 31.76 14.02 -36.17
C VAL A 4 32.39 13.21 -35.04
N SER A 5 33.09 13.94 -34.18
CA SER A 5 33.61 13.50 -32.89
C SER A 5 32.45 13.24 -31.94
N VAL A 6 32.15 11.98 -31.64
CA VAL A 6 31.38 11.62 -30.45
C VAL A 6 32.35 11.55 -29.27
N SER A 7 32.48 12.68 -28.59
CA SER A 7 33.27 12.82 -27.37
C SER A 7 32.79 11.81 -26.32
N GLY A 8 33.77 11.18 -25.68
CA GLY A 8 33.60 9.99 -24.88
C GLY A 8 32.58 10.11 -23.75
N THR A 9 31.88 9.00 -23.54
CA THR A 9 31.44 8.61 -22.20
C THR A 9 31.96 7.20 -21.97
N THR A 10 33.12 7.14 -21.33
CA THR A 10 33.60 5.95 -20.62
C THR A 10 32.47 5.47 -19.72
N PHE A 11 32.07 4.21 -19.88
CA PHE A 11 31.08 3.55 -19.03
C PHE A 11 31.78 2.90 -17.84
N PRO A 12 31.73 3.49 -16.62
CA PRO A 12 32.05 2.74 -15.43
C PRO A 12 30.84 1.90 -15.04
N GLY A 13 31.06 0.59 -14.87
CA GLY A 13 30.51 -0.16 -13.75
C GLY A 13 28.99 -0.27 -13.65
N LEU A 14 28.50 -1.46 -14.00
CA LEU A 14 27.19 -1.98 -13.63
C LEU A 14 27.03 -2.06 -12.09
N SER A 15 26.67 -0.95 -11.44
CA SER A 15 26.06 -0.95 -10.10
C SER A 15 25.20 0.29 -9.90
N GLY A 16 23.88 0.17 -10.11
CA GLY A 16 22.93 1.22 -9.76
C GLY A 16 22.16 1.85 -10.93
N LEU A 17 21.40 1.03 -11.67
CA LEU A 17 20.42 1.49 -12.66
C LEU A 17 19.28 2.27 -11.98
N THR A 18 19.43 3.59 -11.82
CA THR A 18 18.32 4.46 -11.41
C THR A 18 18.12 5.56 -12.44
N ARG A 19 16.94 5.55 -13.10
CA ARG A 19 16.50 6.58 -14.07
C ARG A 19 16.50 8.01 -13.52
N ARG A 20 16.75 8.18 -12.22
CA ARG A 20 16.80 9.44 -11.48
C ARG A 20 17.86 10.42 -12.00
N TRP A 21 18.90 9.92 -12.68
CA TRP A 21 20.09 10.69 -13.07
C TRP A 21 20.25 10.89 -14.58
N TRP A 22 19.39 10.31 -15.40
CA TRP A 22 19.44 10.50 -16.85
C TRP A 22 18.62 11.69 -17.31
N VAL A 23 19.13 12.37 -18.32
CA VAL A 23 18.42 13.44 -19.02
C VAL A 23 17.26 12.81 -19.79
N HIS A 24 16.05 13.24 -19.47
CA HIS A 24 14.87 12.73 -20.15
C HIS A 24 14.73 13.41 -21.51
N GLY A 25 14.73 12.62 -22.59
CA GLY A 25 14.83 13.13 -23.97
C GLY A 25 13.76 14.16 -24.35
N GLY A 26 12.55 14.06 -23.79
CA GLY A 26 11.47 15.04 -24.05
C GLY A 26 11.54 16.33 -23.22
N THR A 27 12.30 16.36 -22.13
CA THR A 27 12.37 17.52 -21.22
C THR A 27 13.76 18.13 -21.14
N GLY A 28 14.79 17.49 -21.67
CA GLY A 28 16.17 17.98 -21.66
C GLY A 28 16.81 18.05 -20.27
N GLU A 29 16.08 17.73 -19.21
CA GLU A 29 16.53 17.77 -17.82
C GLU A 29 16.49 16.37 -17.17
N THR A 30 17.27 16.19 -16.10
CA THR A 30 17.16 14.99 -15.26
C THR A 30 15.94 15.09 -14.32
N PRO A 31 15.28 13.97 -13.97
CA PRO A 31 14.18 13.99 -13.00
C PRO A 31 14.54 14.64 -11.66
N LYS A 32 15.79 14.48 -11.20
CA LYS A 32 16.26 15.12 -9.95
C LYS A 32 16.34 16.63 -10.08
N ALA A 33 16.94 17.15 -11.16
CA ALA A 33 17.07 18.59 -11.37
C ALA A 33 15.69 19.26 -11.46
N ARG A 34 14.77 18.63 -12.21
CA ARG A 34 13.39 19.10 -12.36
C ARG A 34 12.61 19.08 -11.04
N LEU A 35 12.78 18.05 -10.21
CA LEU A 35 12.16 17.99 -8.88
C LEU A 35 12.69 19.09 -7.96
N ALA A 36 14.00 19.33 -7.94
CA ALA A 36 14.62 20.36 -7.12
C ALA A 36 14.22 21.79 -7.55
N ALA A 37 14.02 22.02 -8.85
CA ALA A 37 13.53 23.29 -9.39
C ALA A 37 12.01 23.49 -9.18
N SER A 38 11.27 22.43 -8.81
CA SER A 38 9.82 22.54 -8.64
C SER A 38 9.46 23.27 -7.35
N LYS A 39 8.56 24.26 -7.44
CA LYS A 39 8.00 24.98 -6.29
C LYS A 39 6.88 24.21 -5.58
N ARG A 40 6.63 22.95 -5.97
CA ARG A 40 5.54 22.14 -5.44
C ARG A 40 5.95 21.58 -4.09
N GLU A 41 5.29 22.01 -3.04
CA GLU A 41 5.53 21.46 -1.72
C GLU A 41 4.97 20.04 -1.61
N PRO A 42 5.76 19.06 -1.15
CA PRO A 42 5.26 17.73 -0.86
C PRO A 42 4.24 17.80 0.27
N ARG A 43 3.04 17.28 0.04
CA ARG A 43 2.08 17.06 1.13
C ARG A 43 2.64 15.99 2.06
N ARG A 44 2.89 16.35 3.32
CA ARG A 44 3.17 15.37 4.37
C ARG A 44 1.85 14.84 4.92
N ILE A 45 1.76 13.53 5.03
CA ILE A 45 0.63 12.81 5.61
C ILE A 45 1.16 12.16 6.89
N SER A 46 0.32 12.10 7.93
CA SER A 46 0.70 11.41 9.16
C SER A 46 0.92 9.92 8.90
N VAL A 47 1.82 9.29 9.67
CA VAL A 47 2.14 7.85 9.49
C VAL A 47 0.88 7.00 9.66
N THR A 48 0.02 7.34 10.63
CA THR A 48 -1.25 6.65 10.88
C THR A 48 -2.16 6.68 9.65
N GLN A 49 -2.34 7.84 9.03
CA GLN A 49 -3.14 7.96 7.80
C GLN A 49 -2.52 7.23 6.60
N LEU A 50 -1.19 7.11 6.56
CA LEU A 50 -0.50 6.36 5.52
C LEU A 50 -0.75 4.85 5.66
N ILE A 51 -0.72 4.34 6.90
CA ILE A 51 -0.96 2.92 7.20
C ILE A 51 -2.36 2.49 6.74
N ASP A 52 -3.38 3.31 6.99
CA ASP A 52 -4.76 3.00 6.59
C ASP A 52 -4.91 2.77 5.07
N ILE A 53 -4.07 3.41 4.24
CA ILE A 53 -4.10 3.27 2.76
C ILE A 53 -3.56 1.90 2.31
N PHE A 54 -2.70 1.27 3.11
CA PHE A 54 -2.07 -0.01 2.77
C PHE A 54 -2.83 -1.21 3.34
N LEU A 55 -3.88 -0.99 4.12
CA LEU A 55 -4.71 -2.08 4.62
C LEU A 55 -5.44 -2.76 3.46
N TRP A 56 -5.41 -4.09 3.48
CA TRP A 56 -6.14 -4.91 2.52
C TRP A 56 -7.62 -4.83 2.80
N GLU A 57 -8.41 -4.64 1.74
CA GLU A 57 -9.86 -4.59 1.83
C GLU A 57 -10.48 -5.89 1.33
N GLU A 58 -11.27 -6.55 2.16
CA GLU A 58 -11.95 -7.80 1.80
C GLU A 58 -13.39 -7.81 2.29
N LYS A 59 -14.34 -8.19 1.42
CA LYS A 59 -15.75 -8.32 1.79
C LYS A 59 -16.06 -9.75 2.21
N ARG A 60 -16.62 -9.93 3.41
CA ARG A 60 -17.03 -11.25 3.92
C ARG A 60 -18.42 -11.18 4.51
N LYS A 61 -19.17 -12.27 4.34
CA LYS A 61 -20.47 -12.44 4.99
C LYS A 61 -20.26 -13.01 6.39
N VAL A 62 -20.92 -12.40 7.37
CA VAL A 62 -20.90 -12.86 8.76
C VAL A 62 -21.81 -14.08 8.90
N ASP A 63 -21.30 -15.13 9.54
CA ASP A 63 -22.07 -16.34 9.82
C ASP A 63 -23.16 -16.10 10.88
N LYS A 64 -24.09 -17.04 11.04
CA LYS A 64 -25.18 -17.01 12.03
C LYS A 64 -24.69 -16.85 13.47
N MET A 65 -23.44 -17.27 13.73
CA MET A 65 -22.80 -17.21 15.04
C MET A 65 -22.01 -15.90 15.28
N GLY A 66 -22.03 -14.95 14.34
CA GLY A 66 -21.24 -13.73 14.46
C GLY A 66 -19.76 -13.92 14.14
N CYS A 67 -19.41 -14.95 13.36
CA CYS A 67 -18.03 -15.28 13.03
C CYS A 67 -17.70 -14.99 11.55
N ILE A 68 -16.43 -14.67 11.29
CA ILE A 68 -15.84 -14.52 9.96
C ILE A 68 -14.57 -15.37 9.84
N LYS A 69 -14.27 -15.81 8.62
CA LYS A 69 -13.03 -16.53 8.30
C LYS A 69 -12.13 -15.66 7.45
N VAL A 70 -10.92 -15.41 7.92
CA VAL A 70 -9.91 -14.59 7.24
C VAL A 70 -8.58 -15.32 7.29
N ALA A 71 -7.95 -15.54 6.13
CA ALA A 71 -6.66 -16.24 6.01
C ALA A 71 -6.58 -17.59 6.78
N GLY A 72 -7.70 -18.33 6.84
CA GLY A 72 -7.79 -19.60 7.57
C GLY A 72 -8.07 -19.49 9.08
N ASN A 73 -7.99 -18.29 9.64
CA ASN A 73 -8.30 -17.99 11.04
C ASN A 73 -9.78 -17.60 11.21
N ILE A 74 -10.32 -17.80 12.41
CA ILE A 74 -11.71 -17.47 12.77
C ILE A 74 -11.70 -16.28 13.71
N TYR A 75 -12.50 -15.26 13.38
CA TYR A 75 -12.69 -14.08 14.20
C TYR A 75 -14.17 -13.89 14.54
N GLU A 76 -14.42 -13.40 15.73
CA GLU A 76 -15.73 -12.98 16.22
C GLU A 76 -15.92 -11.49 15.91
N VAL A 77 -17.12 -11.13 15.46
CA VAL A 77 -17.56 -9.76 15.21
C VAL A 77 -18.86 -9.49 15.95
N ASP A 78 -19.28 -8.24 15.96
CA ASP A 78 -20.55 -7.84 16.59
C ASP A 78 -21.74 -8.64 16.06
N LEU A 79 -22.59 -9.13 16.97
CA LEU A 79 -23.77 -9.92 16.65
C LEU A 79 -24.80 -9.14 15.84
N GLU A 80 -24.80 -7.80 15.90
CA GLU A 80 -25.64 -6.96 15.05
C GLU A 80 -25.34 -7.12 13.56
N LEU A 81 -24.14 -7.61 13.22
CA LEU A 81 -23.67 -7.80 11.84
C LEU A 81 -23.98 -9.19 11.29
N VAL A 82 -24.65 -10.06 12.06
CA VAL A 82 -25.00 -11.43 11.64
C VAL A 82 -25.81 -11.42 10.34
N GLY A 83 -25.36 -12.20 9.36
CA GLY A 83 -26.00 -12.29 8.05
C GLY A 83 -25.69 -11.13 7.09
N GLN A 84 -25.02 -10.08 7.56
CA GLN A 84 -24.60 -8.95 6.74
C GLN A 84 -23.28 -9.23 6.02
N THR A 85 -23.03 -8.47 4.94
CA THR A 85 -21.73 -8.45 4.27
C THR A 85 -20.94 -7.25 4.77
N VAL A 86 -19.87 -7.52 5.50
CA VAL A 86 -18.99 -6.51 6.10
C VAL A 86 -17.73 -6.35 5.26
N LEU A 87 -17.15 -5.15 5.30
CA LEU A 87 -15.84 -4.85 4.74
C LEU A 87 -14.79 -4.97 5.85
N LEU A 88 -13.80 -5.81 5.62
CA LEU A 88 -12.70 -6.03 6.53
C LEU A 88 -11.48 -5.27 6.03
N ARG A 89 -10.77 -4.58 6.94
CA ARG A 89 -9.48 -3.98 6.65
C ARG A 89 -8.41 -4.53 7.57
N TYR A 90 -7.35 -5.10 7.01
CA TYR A 90 -6.29 -5.72 7.81
C TYR A 90 -4.95 -5.73 7.08
N ASP A 91 -3.86 -5.98 7.82
CA ASP A 91 -2.55 -6.24 7.24
C ASP A 91 -2.38 -7.75 7.04
N PRO A 92 -2.05 -8.25 5.83
CA PRO A 92 -1.92 -9.69 5.58
C PRO A 92 -0.80 -10.36 6.38
N PHE A 93 0.21 -9.61 6.84
CA PHE A 93 1.30 -10.09 7.67
C PHE A 93 1.00 -9.95 9.18
N TYR A 94 0.05 -9.08 9.55
CA TYR A 94 -0.34 -8.85 10.94
C TYR A 94 -1.86 -8.97 11.14
N LEU A 95 -2.31 -10.21 11.28
CA LEU A 95 -3.74 -10.56 11.44
C LEU A 95 -4.29 -10.37 12.86
N SER A 96 -3.54 -9.75 13.78
CA SER A 96 -3.99 -9.59 15.17
C SER A 96 -5.04 -8.49 15.35
N ALA A 97 -5.15 -7.57 14.39
CA ALA A 97 -6.12 -6.48 14.41
C ALA A 97 -6.83 -6.40 13.05
N ILE A 98 -8.08 -6.86 13.00
CA ILE A 98 -8.91 -6.78 11.80
C ILE A 98 -10.00 -5.75 12.03
N GLN A 99 -9.97 -4.72 11.21
CA GLN A 99 -10.95 -3.66 11.23
C GLN A 99 -12.25 -4.11 10.56
N VAL A 100 -13.39 -3.95 11.21
CA VAL A 100 -14.71 -4.23 10.65
C VAL A 100 -15.44 -2.93 10.29
N TRP A 101 -15.93 -2.87 9.06
CA TRP A 101 -16.71 -1.76 8.51
C TRP A 101 -18.01 -2.30 7.91
N TYR A 102 -19.12 -1.61 8.17
CA TYR A 102 -20.41 -1.91 7.57
C TYR A 102 -21.15 -0.61 7.29
N ASP A 103 -21.70 -0.45 6.08
CA ASP A 103 -22.41 0.76 5.64
C ASP A 103 -21.66 2.08 5.94
N ASN A 104 -20.36 2.12 5.59
CA ASN A 104 -19.43 3.22 5.90
C ASN A 104 -19.26 3.57 7.39
N LYS A 105 -19.79 2.75 8.30
CA LYS A 105 -19.61 2.88 9.75
C LYS A 105 -18.54 1.92 10.23
N ARG A 106 -17.68 2.42 11.14
CA ARG A 106 -16.68 1.62 11.83
C ARG A 106 -17.30 0.89 13.02
N TYR A 107 -17.12 -0.42 13.07
CA TYR A 107 -17.48 -1.28 14.19
C TYR A 107 -16.24 -1.67 15.00
N ALA A 108 -16.46 -2.36 16.13
CA ALA A 108 -15.38 -2.95 16.90
C ALA A 108 -14.51 -3.88 16.05
N ASP A 109 -13.24 -3.99 16.42
CA ASP A 109 -12.31 -4.88 15.73
C ASP A 109 -12.67 -6.34 15.97
N ALA A 110 -12.41 -7.17 14.96
CA ALA A 110 -12.73 -8.59 15.05
C ALA A 110 -11.78 -9.27 16.06
N VAL A 111 -12.35 -10.04 16.98
CA VAL A 111 -11.60 -10.71 18.04
C VAL A 111 -11.19 -12.10 17.55
N PRO A 112 -9.89 -12.47 17.56
CA PRO A 112 -9.47 -13.79 17.10
C PRO A 112 -9.95 -14.88 18.08
N LEU A 113 -10.72 -15.84 17.58
CA LEU A 113 -11.13 -17.03 18.33
C LEU A 113 -10.09 -18.14 18.21
N ASN A 114 -9.54 -18.31 17.01
CA ASN A 114 -8.43 -19.22 16.75
C ASN A 114 -7.42 -18.52 15.85
N LEU A 115 -6.27 -18.16 16.44
CA LEU A 115 -5.16 -17.55 15.74
C LEU A 115 -4.07 -18.61 15.53
N VAL A 116 -4.09 -19.26 14.37
CA VAL A 116 -2.96 -20.08 13.94
C VAL A 116 -1.87 -19.12 13.47
N ARG A 117 -0.80 -19.01 14.25
CA ARG A 117 0.44 -18.32 13.83
C ARG A 117 1.22 -19.30 12.95
N SER A 118 1.31 -19.01 11.65
CA SER A 118 2.18 -19.72 10.70
C SER A 118 3.61 -19.21 10.78
#